data_AF-A0A1Y2GAW4-F1
#
_entry.id   AF-A0A1Y2GAW4-F1
#
_cell.length_a   1.000
_cell.length_b   1.000
_cell.length_c   1.000
_cell.angle_alpha   90.00
_cell.angle_beta   90.00
_cell.angle_gamma   90.00
#
_symmetry.space_group_name_H-M   'P 1'
#
loop_
_entity.id
_entity.type
_entity.pdbx_description
1 polymer ?
#
loop_
_entity_poly.entity_id
_entity_poly.type
_entity_poly.pdbx_seq_one_letter_code
_entity_poly.pdbx_strand_id
1 'polypeptide(L)'
;KTVIRSCAQLSYDDAQRVITTGSLDPSIEVFGQPRELVEENIKVFFKFSQLLRQRRFENGALSINSIKLSFETDEIQNPLDVSVYELKESNRLIEEFMLLANMSVAKQICEFFPDRALLRRHEQPLEKRMADFILHMNKIGLDLDASSSGALQRSLDAIQDPDVRRVVRLLMIKPMQRAKYVCSGMITPDKYHHYALNAPLYTHFTSPIRRYADIIVHRMLEASLAGDSKFYLTKELCQKNANHCNIKKDAAKLAQEQSSHVYLSVLLKNMTEANGMVIRDAVIVQVLDAAFDVLVPEYGLEKRIHIDQLPLERHTWNSNTETLRLYWTKEAFKAPLSEEENVDDSNDEKNNHLSSLPHPHDHEDMDHPDVATNAYDDERGLFDDESDYEDEDVDDFEIVGTKCNGAHAIEEDQSEDSNGEDDEAQRLTRIQIFGHIKVLITANTTVSPPMIKLMAINPYADANEVNRPNAVQS
;
A
#
# COMPACT_ATOMS: atom_id res chain seq x y z
N LYS A 1 -7.95 -27.03 22.23
CA LYS A 1 -8.37 -27.70 20.97
C LYS A 1 -9.87 -27.92 21.01
N THR A 2 -10.55 -27.71 19.89
CA THR A 2 -12.01 -27.85 19.76
C THR A 2 -12.33 -28.54 18.44
N VAL A 3 -13.56 -29.01 18.29
CA VAL A 3 -14.11 -29.48 17.02
C VAL A 3 -15.27 -28.55 16.68
N ILE A 4 -15.26 -28.01 15.46
CA ILE A 4 -16.27 -27.06 14.98
C ILE A 4 -16.90 -27.57 13.70
N ARG A 5 -18.11 -27.09 13.39
CA ARG A 5 -18.79 -27.26 12.11
C ARG A 5 -19.32 -25.90 11.69
N SER A 6 -18.71 -25.30 10.67
CA SER A 6 -19.18 -23.99 10.19
C SER A 6 -20.62 -24.10 9.70
N CYS A 7 -21.44 -23.12 10.06
CA CYS A 7 -22.84 -23.07 9.67
C CYS A 7 -23.07 -22.32 8.34
N ALA A 8 -22.11 -21.52 7.88
CA ALA A 8 -22.13 -20.85 6.59
C ALA A 8 -20.70 -20.50 6.16
N GLN A 9 -20.50 -20.26 4.87
CA GLN A 9 -19.33 -19.60 4.32
C GLN A 9 -19.79 -18.25 3.78
N LEU A 10 -19.23 -17.17 4.31
CA LEU A 10 -19.65 -15.80 4.01
C LEU A 10 -18.47 -15.05 3.40
N SER A 11 -18.73 -14.29 2.34
CA SER A 11 -17.82 -13.26 1.87
C SER A 11 -17.83 -12.04 2.80
N TYR A 12 -16.87 -11.14 2.64
CA TYR A 12 -16.90 -9.85 3.32
C TYR A 12 -18.13 -9.02 2.94
N ASP A 13 -18.63 -9.17 1.71
CA ASP A 13 -19.82 -8.46 1.22
C ASP A 13 -21.11 -8.99 1.85
N ASP A 14 -21.20 -10.30 2.08
CA ASP A 14 -22.32 -10.89 2.81
C ASP A 14 -22.39 -10.36 4.24
N ALA A 15 -21.25 -10.31 4.94
CA ALA A 15 -21.16 -9.75 6.27
C ALA A 15 -21.46 -8.23 6.27
N GLN A 16 -20.96 -7.49 5.28
CA GLN A 16 -21.22 -6.07 5.13
C GLN A 16 -22.71 -5.80 4.88
N ARG A 17 -23.38 -6.62 4.06
CA ARG A 17 -24.82 -6.55 3.82
C ARG A 17 -25.60 -6.71 5.12
N VAL A 18 -25.18 -7.60 6.01
CA VAL A 18 -25.82 -7.76 7.34
C VAL A 18 -25.61 -6.52 8.21
N ILE A 19 -24.41 -5.94 8.19
CA ILE A 19 -24.08 -4.72 8.93
C ILE A 19 -24.95 -3.55 8.45
N THR A 20 -25.07 -3.36 7.14
CA THR A 20 -25.75 -2.20 6.54
C THR A 20 -27.28 -2.38 6.48
N THR A 21 -27.76 -3.53 6.02
CA THR A 21 -29.19 -3.77 5.74
C THR A 21 -29.89 -4.59 6.82
N GLY A 22 -29.12 -5.28 7.65
CA GLY A 22 -29.64 -6.10 8.74
C GLY A 22 -29.95 -7.55 8.38
N SER A 23 -29.69 -8.01 7.15
CA SER A 23 -29.99 -9.39 6.72
C SER A 23 -28.92 -9.96 5.80
N LEU A 24 -28.82 -11.29 5.73
CA LEU A 24 -28.05 -12.03 4.73
C LEU A 24 -28.80 -12.11 3.41
N ASP A 25 -28.07 -12.32 2.31
CA ASP A 25 -28.72 -12.60 1.03
C ASP A 25 -29.55 -13.91 1.12
N PRO A 26 -30.79 -13.94 0.59
CA PRO A 26 -31.60 -15.14 0.61
C PRO A 26 -30.94 -16.38 -0.02
N SER A 27 -30.01 -16.19 -0.96
CA SER A 27 -29.27 -17.26 -1.63
C SER A 27 -28.21 -17.94 -0.75
N ILE A 28 -27.77 -17.32 0.34
CA ILE A 28 -26.73 -17.88 1.22
C ILE A 28 -27.29 -19.04 2.04
N GLU A 29 -26.71 -20.22 1.86
CA GLU A 29 -27.10 -21.41 2.62
C GLU A 29 -26.57 -21.36 4.06
N VAL A 30 -27.48 -21.53 5.03
CA VAL A 30 -27.16 -21.60 6.46
C VAL A 30 -27.56 -22.97 7.01
N PHE A 31 -26.60 -23.69 7.57
CA PHE A 31 -26.75 -25.07 8.03
C PHE A 31 -26.80 -25.19 9.54
N GLY A 32 -27.78 -25.93 10.05
CA GLY A 32 -27.84 -26.36 11.45
C GLY A 32 -28.07 -25.24 12.48
N GLN A 33 -28.29 -24.01 12.04
CA GLN A 33 -28.62 -22.85 12.87
C GLN A 33 -29.69 -21.98 12.17
N PRO A 34 -30.53 -21.25 12.92
CA PRO A 34 -31.42 -20.25 12.34
C PRO A 34 -30.63 -19.14 11.64
N ARG A 35 -31.07 -18.68 10.47
CA ARG A 35 -30.42 -17.59 9.72
C ARG A 35 -30.38 -16.31 10.57
N GLU A 36 -31.49 -16.01 11.24
CA GLU A 36 -31.64 -14.82 12.06
C GLU A 36 -30.62 -14.77 13.21
N LEU A 37 -30.23 -15.95 13.73
CA LEU A 37 -29.20 -16.06 14.76
C LEU A 37 -27.80 -15.72 14.21
N VAL A 38 -27.49 -16.14 12.98
CA VAL A 38 -26.22 -15.80 12.32
C VAL A 38 -26.15 -14.30 12.08
N GLU A 39 -27.23 -13.70 11.57
CA GLU A 39 -27.33 -12.26 11.35
C GLU A 39 -27.20 -11.45 12.65
N GLU A 40 -27.85 -11.89 13.73
CA GLU A 40 -27.74 -11.27 15.05
C GLU A 40 -26.31 -11.35 15.59
N ASN A 41 -25.68 -12.52 15.48
CA ASN A 41 -24.28 -12.70 15.90
C ASN A 41 -23.35 -11.76 15.14
N ILE A 42 -23.46 -11.65 13.81
CA ILE A 42 -22.63 -10.71 13.02
C ILE A 42 -22.78 -9.28 13.57
N LYS A 43 -24.01 -8.82 13.85
CA LYS A 43 -24.25 -7.48 14.41
C LYS A 43 -23.63 -7.32 15.80
N VAL A 44 -23.67 -8.36 16.64
CA VAL A 44 -23.06 -8.33 17.98
C VAL A 44 -21.54 -8.28 17.89
N PHE A 45 -20.93 -9.14 17.05
CA PHE A 45 -19.49 -9.14 16.81
C PHE A 45 -19.02 -7.82 16.19
N PHE A 46 -19.80 -7.22 15.29
CA PHE A 46 -19.53 -5.90 14.74
C PHE A 46 -19.50 -4.81 15.82
N LYS A 47 -20.49 -4.78 16.72
CA LYS A 47 -20.48 -3.82 17.84
C LYS A 47 -19.25 -4.00 18.74
N PHE A 48 -18.84 -5.24 18.97
CA PHE A 48 -17.63 -5.52 19.75
C PHE A 48 -16.35 -5.13 19.01
N SER A 49 -16.25 -5.35 17.70
CA SER A 49 -15.08 -4.93 16.93
C SER A 49 -14.92 -3.41 16.94
N GLN A 50 -16.01 -2.65 16.82
CA GLN A 50 -15.96 -1.18 16.94
C GLN A 50 -15.38 -0.73 18.29
N LEU A 51 -15.80 -1.36 19.40
CA LEU A 51 -15.27 -1.06 20.73
C LEU A 51 -13.80 -1.49 20.90
N LEU A 52 -13.40 -2.63 20.31
CA LEU A 52 -12.01 -3.09 20.32
C LEU A 52 -11.12 -2.12 19.53
N ARG A 53 -11.55 -1.71 18.34
CA ARG A 53 -10.85 -0.76 17.48
C ARG A 53 -10.67 0.59 18.17
N GLN A 54 -11.76 1.14 18.71
CA GLN A 54 -11.70 2.40 19.47
C GLN A 54 -10.65 2.32 20.58
N ARG A 55 -10.69 1.27 21.41
CA ARG A 55 -9.72 1.08 22.49
C ARG A 55 -8.29 0.93 21.97
N ARG A 56 -8.08 0.26 20.83
CA ARG A 56 -6.76 0.06 20.21
C ARG A 56 -6.13 1.40 19.82
N PHE A 57 -6.89 2.29 19.20
CA PHE A 57 -6.41 3.63 18.83
C PHE A 57 -6.29 4.59 20.02
N GLU A 58 -7.21 4.52 21.00
CA GLU A 58 -7.07 5.24 22.28
C GLU A 58 -5.78 4.82 23.03
N ASN A 59 -5.41 3.55 22.93
CA ASN A 59 -4.16 3.03 23.46
C ASN A 59 -2.94 3.39 22.60
N GLY A 60 -3.08 4.15 21.51
CA GLY A 60 -1.96 4.68 20.73
C GLY A 60 -1.49 3.81 19.57
N ALA A 61 -2.35 2.96 19.01
CA ALA A 61 -2.07 2.33 17.73
C ALA A 61 -1.97 3.35 16.59
N LEU A 62 -1.26 2.97 15.55
CA LEU A 62 -1.02 3.71 14.31
C LEU A 62 -1.45 2.84 13.14
N SER A 63 -2.30 3.40 12.29
CA SER A 63 -2.69 2.84 11.01
C SER A 63 -1.61 3.19 9.98
N ILE A 64 -1.00 2.17 9.39
CA ILE A 64 0.02 2.31 8.35
C ILE A 64 -0.47 1.44 7.21
N ASN A 65 -0.71 2.06 6.06
CA ASN A 65 -1.52 1.48 4.99
C ASN A 65 -0.84 1.72 3.65
N SER A 66 -0.91 0.78 2.72
CA SER A 66 -0.37 0.92 1.36
C SER A 66 -1.48 0.72 0.34
N ILE A 67 -1.43 1.42 -0.79
CA ILE A 67 -2.41 1.21 -1.87
C ILE A 67 -2.25 -0.23 -2.41
N LYS A 68 -3.34 -1.00 -2.34
CA LYS A 68 -3.44 -2.33 -2.93
C LYS A 68 -4.39 -2.28 -4.11
N LEU A 69 -3.99 -2.91 -5.22
CA LEU A 69 -4.81 -3.00 -6.43
C LEU A 69 -5.58 -4.32 -6.46
N SER A 70 -6.84 -4.24 -6.84
CA SER A 70 -7.71 -5.35 -7.20
C SER A 70 -7.92 -5.34 -8.72
N PHE A 71 -7.79 -6.49 -9.37
CA PHE A 71 -7.96 -6.62 -10.82
C PHE A 71 -9.20 -7.46 -11.12
N GLU A 72 -10.08 -6.91 -11.94
CA GLU A 72 -11.14 -7.69 -12.56
C GLU A 72 -10.57 -8.41 -13.78
N THR A 73 -10.84 -9.71 -13.91
CA THR A 73 -10.26 -10.52 -14.99
C THR A 73 -11.31 -11.25 -15.80
N ASP A 74 -11.00 -11.54 -17.06
CA ASP A 74 -11.81 -12.41 -17.91
C ASP A 74 -11.64 -13.90 -17.56
N GLU A 75 -12.36 -14.77 -18.29
CA GLU A 75 -12.30 -16.23 -18.13
C GLU A 75 -10.88 -16.83 -18.34
N ILE A 76 -9.99 -16.10 -19.01
CA ILE A 76 -8.61 -16.51 -19.33
C ILE A 76 -7.60 -15.77 -18.42
N GLN A 77 -8.08 -15.07 -17.39
CA GLN A 77 -7.29 -14.28 -16.42
C GLN A 77 -6.58 -13.05 -17.00
N ASN A 78 -7.04 -12.51 -18.14
CA ASN A 78 -6.57 -11.20 -18.60
C ASN A 78 -7.24 -10.07 -17.80
N PRO A 79 -6.50 -9.02 -17.40
CA PRO A 79 -7.09 -7.89 -16.68
C PRO A 79 -8.03 -7.09 -17.60
N LEU A 80 -9.27 -6.91 -17.14
CA LEU A 80 -10.30 -6.08 -17.75
C LEU A 80 -10.35 -4.70 -17.12
N ASP A 81 -10.24 -4.63 -15.80
CA ASP A 81 -10.24 -3.38 -15.04
C ASP A 81 -9.38 -3.48 -13.79
N VAL A 82 -9.07 -2.32 -13.19
CA VAL A 82 -8.33 -2.21 -11.93
C VAL A 82 -9.00 -1.19 -11.01
N SER A 83 -9.09 -1.55 -9.74
CA SER A 83 -9.57 -0.66 -8.69
C SER A 83 -8.64 -0.72 -7.48
N VAL A 84 -8.69 0.32 -6.64
CA VAL A 84 -8.04 0.26 -5.33
C VAL A 84 -8.91 -0.63 -4.43
N TYR A 85 -8.30 -1.61 -3.78
CA TYR A 85 -8.99 -2.48 -2.84
C TYR A 85 -9.47 -1.67 -1.63
N GLU A 86 -10.78 -1.67 -1.40
CA GLU A 86 -11.42 -0.95 -0.31
C GLU A 86 -11.67 -1.87 0.88
N LEU A 87 -11.20 -1.47 2.07
CA LEU A 87 -11.48 -2.20 3.30
C LEU A 87 -12.82 -1.77 3.90
N LYS A 88 -13.73 -2.73 3.99
CA LYS A 88 -15.07 -2.53 4.54
C LYS A 88 -15.09 -2.74 6.05
N GLU A 89 -16.18 -2.31 6.68
CA GLU A 89 -16.42 -2.54 8.11
C GLU A 89 -16.42 -4.04 8.47
N SER A 90 -16.80 -4.90 7.54
CA SER A 90 -16.70 -6.36 7.68
C SER A 90 -15.27 -6.88 7.73
N ASN A 91 -14.31 -6.29 6.99
CA ASN A 91 -12.89 -6.60 7.12
C ASN A 91 -12.40 -6.22 8.52
N ARG A 92 -12.67 -4.98 8.94
CA ARG A 92 -12.30 -4.45 10.27
C ARG A 92 -12.88 -5.28 11.41
N LEU A 93 -14.07 -5.85 11.21
CA LEU A 93 -14.68 -6.79 12.16
C LEU A 93 -13.74 -7.96 12.43
N ILE A 94 -13.30 -8.66 11.38
CA ILE A 94 -12.44 -9.83 11.51
C ILE A 94 -11.05 -9.44 12.05
N GLU A 95 -10.49 -8.33 11.57
CA GLU A 95 -9.19 -7.79 11.98
C GLU A 95 -9.07 -7.72 13.52
N GLU A 96 -10.04 -7.08 14.19
CA GLU A 96 -9.98 -6.86 15.64
C GLU A 96 -9.98 -8.16 16.45
N PHE A 97 -10.75 -9.17 16.03
CA PHE A 97 -10.75 -10.47 16.70
C PHE A 97 -9.47 -11.27 16.41
N MET A 98 -8.91 -11.15 15.20
CA MET A 98 -7.64 -11.78 14.86
C MET A 98 -6.49 -11.17 15.65
N LEU A 99 -6.43 -9.84 15.77
CA LEU A 99 -5.47 -9.13 16.62
C LEU A 99 -5.59 -9.56 18.08
N LEU A 100 -6.80 -9.63 18.61
CA LEU A 100 -7.04 -10.06 20.00
C LEU A 100 -6.57 -11.50 20.24
N ALA A 101 -6.84 -12.42 19.32
CA ALA A 101 -6.37 -13.80 19.39
C ALA A 101 -4.85 -13.88 19.34
N ASN A 102 -4.22 -13.19 18.39
CA ASN A 102 -2.77 -13.13 18.21
C ASN A 102 -2.05 -12.58 19.46
N MET A 103 -2.53 -11.47 20.03
CA MET A 103 -1.98 -10.89 21.26
C MET A 103 -2.14 -11.82 22.47
N SER A 104 -3.30 -12.48 22.60
CA SER A 104 -3.57 -13.41 23.70
C SER A 104 -2.65 -14.62 23.64
N VAL A 105 -2.45 -15.18 22.45
CA VAL A 105 -1.53 -16.31 22.23
C VAL A 105 -0.08 -15.89 22.45
N ALA A 106 0.32 -14.70 21.97
CA ALA A 106 1.66 -14.15 22.19
C ALA A 106 2.00 -14.07 23.69
N LYS A 107 1.05 -13.58 24.50
CA LYS A 107 1.20 -13.53 25.96
C LYS A 107 1.38 -14.94 26.54
N GLN A 108 0.49 -15.87 26.19
CA GLN A 108 0.53 -17.24 26.73
C GLN A 108 1.84 -17.97 26.41
N ILE A 109 2.30 -17.92 25.15
CA ILE A 109 3.54 -18.62 24.75
C ILE A 109 4.79 -17.95 25.34
N CYS A 110 4.79 -16.62 25.49
CA CYS A 110 5.93 -15.90 26.06
C CYS A 110 6.04 -16.09 27.57
N GLU A 111 4.91 -16.21 28.27
CA GLU A 111 4.89 -16.50 29.71
C GLU A 111 5.41 -17.92 29.98
N PHE A 112 5.02 -18.89 29.16
CA PHE A 112 5.43 -20.29 29.35
C PHE A 112 6.84 -20.59 28.79
N PHE A 113 7.23 -19.96 27.68
CA PHE A 113 8.52 -20.13 27.01
C PHE A 113 9.29 -18.80 26.88
N PRO A 114 9.71 -18.18 27.99
CA PRO A 114 10.26 -16.81 27.98
C PRO A 114 11.57 -16.66 27.20
N ASP A 115 12.29 -17.76 26.98
CA ASP A 115 13.58 -17.79 26.28
C ASP A 115 13.48 -18.28 24.83
N ARG A 116 12.28 -18.67 24.35
CA ARG A 116 12.14 -19.29 23.02
C ARG A 116 10.80 -19.13 22.33
N ALA A 117 9.88 -18.33 22.87
CA ALA A 117 8.66 -17.90 22.20
C ALA A 117 8.95 -17.26 20.83
N LEU A 118 8.26 -17.73 19.80
CA LEU A 118 8.25 -17.11 18.48
C LEU A 118 7.28 -15.93 18.51
N LEU A 119 7.82 -14.73 18.42
CA LEU A 119 7.08 -13.47 18.44
C LEU A 119 7.24 -12.75 17.10
N ARG A 120 6.43 -11.71 16.90
CA ARG A 120 6.53 -10.78 15.78
C ARG A 120 6.56 -9.36 16.30
N ARG A 121 7.64 -8.64 16.04
CA ARG A 121 7.86 -7.28 16.52
C ARG A 121 7.88 -6.29 15.36
N HIS A 122 7.57 -5.04 15.66
CA HIS A 122 7.71 -3.93 14.73
C HIS A 122 8.50 -2.84 15.47
N GLU A 123 9.72 -2.59 15.00
CA GLU A 123 10.63 -1.60 15.58
C GLU A 123 10.14 -0.17 15.32
N GLN A 124 10.66 0.78 16.09
CA GLN A 124 10.42 2.19 15.87
C GLN A 124 10.92 2.63 14.48
N PRO A 125 10.35 3.69 13.90
CA PRO A 125 10.81 4.27 12.64
C PRO A 125 12.29 4.63 12.70
N LEU A 126 12.94 4.71 11.53
CA LEU A 126 14.32 5.15 11.44
C LEU A 126 14.42 6.63 11.81
N GLU A 127 15.06 6.94 12.95
CA GLU A 127 15.09 8.27 13.58
C GLU A 127 15.41 9.40 12.58
N LYS A 128 16.51 9.26 11.81
CA LYS A 128 16.89 10.26 10.81
C LYS A 128 15.81 10.47 9.75
N ARG A 129 15.24 9.37 9.20
CA ARG A 129 14.22 9.46 8.15
C ARG A 129 12.91 10.05 8.68
N MET A 130 12.56 9.73 9.92
CA MET A 130 11.38 10.29 10.58
C MET A 130 11.57 11.79 10.85
N ALA A 131 12.76 12.21 11.30
CA ALA A 131 13.08 13.63 11.47
C ALA A 131 13.03 14.40 10.15
N ASP A 132 13.59 13.83 9.07
CA ASP A 132 13.53 14.42 7.72
C ASP A 132 12.08 14.54 7.23
N PHE A 133 11.26 13.51 7.46
CA PHE A 133 9.82 13.52 7.14
C PHE A 133 9.06 14.61 7.91
N ILE A 134 9.23 14.71 9.22
CA ILE A 134 8.57 15.76 10.04
C ILE A 134 9.01 17.15 9.60
N LEU A 135 10.32 17.36 9.39
CA LEU A 135 10.85 18.64 8.93
C LEU A 135 10.20 19.04 7.60
N HIS A 136 10.02 18.08 6.70
CA HIS A 136 9.38 18.30 5.41
C HIS A 136 7.89 18.64 5.56
N MET A 137 7.15 17.90 6.39
CA MET A 137 5.73 18.16 6.68
C MET A 137 5.51 19.53 7.33
N ASN A 138 6.41 19.95 8.24
CA ASN A 138 6.35 21.26 8.87
C ASN A 138 6.52 22.41 7.86
N LYS A 139 7.37 22.26 6.84
CA LYS A 139 7.58 23.28 5.80
C LYS A 139 6.34 23.51 4.93
N ILE A 140 5.55 22.47 4.72
CA ILE A 140 4.28 22.53 3.97
C ILE A 140 3.09 22.88 4.88
N GLY A 141 3.35 23.27 6.14
CA GLY A 141 2.34 23.75 7.07
C GLY A 141 1.62 22.66 7.88
N LEU A 142 2.13 21.43 7.89
CA LEU A 142 1.58 20.31 8.65
C LEU A 142 2.45 20.00 9.87
N ASP A 143 1.96 20.31 11.06
CA ASP A 143 2.65 20.00 12.33
C ASP A 143 2.36 18.56 12.76
N LEU A 144 3.37 17.68 12.65
CA LEU A 144 3.26 16.27 12.99
C LEU A 144 4.08 15.91 14.24
N ASP A 145 3.42 15.30 15.24
CA ASP A 145 4.09 14.75 16.42
C ASP A 145 4.39 13.26 16.23
N ALA A 146 5.67 12.92 16.01
CA ALA A 146 6.12 11.52 15.92
C ALA A 146 6.78 10.99 17.21
N SER A 147 6.51 11.59 18.37
CA SER A 147 7.03 11.13 19.68
C SER A 147 6.59 9.71 20.06
N SER A 148 5.46 9.26 19.52
CA SER A 148 4.93 7.91 19.66
C SER A 148 4.03 7.57 18.47
N SER A 149 3.74 6.28 18.28
CA SER A 149 2.78 5.80 17.27
C SER A 149 1.43 6.48 17.41
N GLY A 150 0.92 6.61 18.64
CA GLY A 150 -0.37 7.23 18.91
C GLY A 150 -0.38 8.75 18.72
N ALA A 151 0.74 9.44 19.01
CA ALA A 151 0.86 10.87 18.72
C ALA A 151 0.87 11.13 17.21
N LEU A 152 1.55 10.28 16.46
CA LEU A 152 1.61 10.37 15.01
C LEU A 152 0.22 10.12 14.40
N GLN A 153 -0.49 9.11 14.88
CA GLN A 153 -1.87 8.83 14.47
C GLN A 153 -2.79 10.04 14.71
N ARG A 154 -2.76 10.63 15.92
CA ARG A 154 -3.56 11.82 16.23
C ARG A 154 -3.23 13.01 15.32
N SER A 155 -1.96 13.17 14.96
CA SER A 155 -1.52 14.23 14.06
C SER A 155 -2.07 14.00 12.64
N LEU A 156 -2.06 12.76 12.16
CA LEU A 156 -2.66 12.39 10.87
C LEU A 156 -4.17 12.63 10.86
N ASP A 157 -4.87 12.23 11.92
CA ASP A 157 -6.33 12.37 12.00
C ASP A 157 -6.78 13.84 12.14
N ALA A 158 -5.88 14.73 12.57
CA ALA A 158 -6.13 16.17 12.63
C ALA A 158 -6.10 16.87 11.27
N ILE A 159 -5.48 16.26 10.24
CA ILE A 159 -5.41 16.80 8.88
C ILE A 159 -6.82 16.81 8.28
N GLN A 160 -7.42 17.98 8.07
CA GLN A 160 -8.83 18.10 7.64
C GLN A 160 -9.06 17.66 6.19
N ASP A 161 -8.10 17.92 5.31
CA ASP A 161 -8.18 17.57 3.90
C ASP A 161 -7.90 16.05 3.73
N PRO A 162 -8.87 15.27 3.22
CA PRO A 162 -8.74 13.82 3.09
C PRO A 162 -7.67 13.41 2.07
N ASP A 163 -7.49 14.16 0.99
CA ASP A 163 -6.49 13.88 -0.04
C ASP A 163 -5.08 14.12 0.51
N VAL A 164 -4.89 15.24 1.19
CA VAL A 164 -3.63 15.54 1.88
C VAL A 164 -3.34 14.47 2.94
N ARG A 165 -4.33 14.13 3.77
CA ARG A 165 -4.20 13.09 4.79
C ARG A 165 -3.74 11.76 4.19
N ARG A 166 -4.35 11.36 3.06
CA ARG A 166 -4.00 10.14 2.35
C ARG A 166 -2.57 10.16 1.83
N VAL A 167 -2.15 11.24 1.17
CA VAL A 167 -0.77 11.35 0.65
C VAL A 167 0.24 11.32 1.80
N VAL A 168 -0.03 12.03 2.89
CA VAL A 168 0.84 12.04 4.07
C VAL A 168 0.94 10.63 4.69
N ARG A 169 -0.17 9.89 4.78
CA ARG A 169 -0.18 8.49 5.25
C ARG A 169 0.71 7.60 4.39
N LEU A 170 0.69 7.76 3.06
CA LEU A 170 1.54 6.99 2.15
C LEU A 170 3.02 7.36 2.29
N LEU A 171 3.33 8.65 2.39
CA LEU A 171 4.70 9.12 2.58
C LEU A 171 5.29 8.67 3.93
N MET A 172 4.46 8.59 4.97
CA MET A 172 4.85 8.14 6.30
C MET A 172 5.38 6.69 6.32
N ILE A 173 5.08 5.86 5.31
CA ILE A 173 5.61 4.49 5.24
C ILE A 173 7.13 4.48 5.06
N LYS A 174 7.70 5.45 4.34
CA LYS A 174 9.13 5.51 4.00
C LYS A 174 10.08 5.49 5.22
N PRO A 175 9.80 6.20 6.33
CA PRO A 175 10.60 6.10 7.55
C PRO A 175 10.34 4.84 8.39
N MET A 176 9.26 4.09 8.15
CA MET A 176 8.87 2.93 8.96
C MET A 176 9.79 1.72 8.74
N GLN A 177 9.85 0.83 9.73
CA GLN A 177 10.53 -0.44 9.61
C GLN A 177 9.55 -1.56 9.23
N ARG A 178 10.06 -2.62 8.62
CA ARG A 178 9.27 -3.84 8.41
C ARG A 178 9.20 -4.61 9.73
N ALA A 179 8.00 -5.11 10.06
CA ALA A 179 7.84 -6.05 11.16
C ALA A 179 8.55 -7.38 10.85
N LYS A 180 9.07 -8.04 11.88
CA LYS A 180 9.90 -9.24 11.75
C LYS A 180 9.56 -10.26 12.84
N TYR A 181 9.54 -11.52 12.45
CA TYR A 181 9.56 -12.64 13.39
C TYR A 181 10.89 -12.68 14.13
N VAL A 182 10.82 -12.96 15.43
CA VAL A 182 11.97 -13.04 16.34
C VAL A 182 11.73 -14.09 17.41
N CYS A 183 12.82 -14.69 17.88
CA CYS A 183 12.81 -15.51 19.07
C CYS A 183 12.99 -14.63 20.31
N SER A 184 12.10 -14.74 21.29
CA SER A 184 12.16 -13.99 22.55
C SER A 184 13.55 -14.05 23.22
N GLY A 185 14.15 -15.24 23.38
CA GLY A 185 15.47 -15.35 24.04
C GLY A 185 16.68 -14.87 23.23
N MET A 186 16.48 -14.33 22.02
CA MET A 186 17.54 -13.72 21.22
C MET A 186 17.57 -12.20 21.31
N ILE A 187 16.55 -11.59 21.90
CA ILE A 187 16.45 -10.14 22.08
C ILE A 187 16.02 -9.84 23.53
N THR A 188 16.17 -8.60 23.94
CA THR A 188 15.76 -8.17 25.28
C THR A 188 14.27 -7.83 25.31
N PRO A 189 13.57 -7.99 26.45
CA PRO A 189 12.12 -7.76 26.52
C PRO A 189 11.64 -6.37 26.11
N ASP A 190 12.46 -5.32 26.27
CA ASP A 190 12.19 -3.96 25.78
C ASP A 190 12.06 -3.89 24.25
N LYS A 191 12.58 -4.89 23.53
CA LYS A 191 12.55 -4.96 22.07
C LYS A 191 11.43 -5.83 21.51
N TYR A 192 10.57 -6.41 22.35
CA TYR A 192 9.43 -7.22 21.90
C TYR A 192 8.32 -6.39 21.28
N HIS A 193 8.30 -5.09 21.62
CA HIS A 193 7.24 -4.16 21.28
C HIS A 193 6.91 -4.12 19.78
N HIS A 194 5.63 -3.96 19.48
CA HIS A 194 5.12 -3.76 18.14
C HIS A 194 4.64 -2.31 17.99
N TYR A 195 5.46 -1.47 17.36
CA TYR A 195 5.27 -0.02 17.26
C TYR A 195 3.90 0.37 16.70
N ALA A 196 3.52 -0.12 15.51
CA ALA A 196 2.25 0.25 14.88
C ALA A 196 1.02 -0.15 15.71
N LEU A 197 0.94 -1.39 16.17
CA LEU A 197 -0.14 -1.86 17.05
C LEU A 197 -0.08 -1.30 18.48
N ASN A 198 1.01 -0.60 18.85
CA ASN A 198 1.37 -0.23 20.20
C ASN A 198 1.18 -1.37 21.23
N ALA A 199 1.57 -2.58 20.85
CA ALA A 199 1.38 -3.79 21.65
C ALA A 199 2.70 -4.28 22.26
N PRO A 200 2.75 -4.66 23.55
CA PRO A 200 3.98 -5.14 24.18
C PRO A 200 4.44 -6.51 23.65
N LEU A 201 3.49 -7.36 23.25
CA LEU A 201 3.72 -8.69 22.71
C LEU A 201 2.75 -8.94 21.56
N TYR A 202 3.28 -9.45 20.45
CA TYR A 202 2.49 -9.85 19.30
C TYR A 202 3.12 -11.08 18.64
N THR A 203 2.29 -11.90 18.00
CA THR A 203 2.72 -13.05 17.20
C THR A 203 1.65 -13.36 16.16
N HIS A 204 1.92 -14.30 15.27
CA HIS A 204 0.91 -14.82 14.35
C HIS A 204 0.43 -16.21 14.75
N PHE A 205 -0.88 -16.37 14.79
CA PHE A 205 -1.52 -17.61 15.17
C PHE A 205 -2.73 -17.97 14.28
N THR A 206 -3.38 -16.98 13.69
CA THR A 206 -4.71 -17.12 13.09
C THR A 206 -4.75 -17.77 11.71
N SER A 207 -3.60 -18.03 11.07
CA SER A 207 -3.55 -18.48 9.67
C SER A 207 -2.52 -19.60 9.40
N PRO A 208 -2.57 -20.73 10.14
CA PRO A 208 -1.60 -21.84 10.00
C PRO A 208 -1.64 -22.57 8.65
N ILE A 209 -2.69 -22.40 7.85
CA ILE A 209 -2.80 -23.01 6.51
C ILE A 209 -1.81 -22.36 5.54
N ARG A 210 -1.63 -21.04 5.64
CA ARG A 210 -0.83 -20.23 4.70
C ARG A 210 0.45 -19.67 5.30
N ARG A 211 0.65 -19.78 6.62
CA ARG A 211 1.86 -19.29 7.31
C ARG A 211 2.49 -20.35 8.20
N TYR A 212 3.77 -20.61 7.96
CA TYR A 212 4.55 -21.54 8.77
C TYR A 212 4.82 -21.05 10.19
N ALA A 213 4.93 -19.73 10.40
CA ALA A 213 5.12 -19.14 11.72
C ALA A 213 3.97 -19.53 12.67
N ASP A 214 2.73 -19.45 12.19
CA ASP A 214 1.53 -19.86 12.91
C ASP A 214 1.59 -21.34 13.27
N ILE A 215 2.06 -22.23 12.39
CA ILE A 215 2.25 -23.66 12.72
C ILE A 215 3.18 -23.85 13.93
N ILE A 216 4.29 -23.11 13.98
CA ILE A 216 5.20 -23.14 15.13
C ILE A 216 4.46 -22.67 16.39
N VAL A 217 3.78 -21.52 16.30
CA VAL A 217 3.03 -20.94 17.42
C VAL A 217 1.90 -21.86 17.91
N HIS A 218 1.18 -22.54 17.02
CA HIS A 218 0.16 -23.55 17.37
C HIS A 218 0.76 -24.68 18.20
N ARG A 219 1.93 -25.20 17.80
CA ARG A 219 2.66 -26.24 18.55
C ARG A 219 3.13 -25.73 19.92
N MET A 220 3.60 -24.48 19.98
CA MET A 220 4.00 -23.85 21.24
C MET A 220 2.82 -23.65 22.18
N LEU A 221 1.68 -23.16 21.66
CA LEU A 221 0.46 -22.99 22.45
C LEU A 221 -0.01 -24.34 22.99
N GLU A 222 -0.04 -25.39 22.16
CA GLU A 222 -0.38 -26.75 22.61
C GLU A 222 0.53 -27.23 23.74
N ALA A 223 1.85 -27.10 23.60
CA ALA A 223 2.79 -27.49 24.64
C ALA A 223 2.61 -26.68 25.93
N SER A 224 2.35 -25.37 25.81
CA SER A 224 2.11 -24.50 26.97
C SER A 224 0.85 -24.90 27.75
N LEU A 225 -0.21 -25.29 27.05
CA LEU A 225 -1.47 -25.73 27.65
C LEU A 225 -1.35 -27.13 28.28
N ALA A 226 -0.48 -27.98 27.73
CA ALA A 226 -0.16 -29.30 28.28
C ALA A 226 0.83 -29.25 29.45
N GLY A 227 1.46 -28.10 29.73
CA GLY A 227 2.54 -27.99 30.71
C GLY A 227 3.84 -28.65 30.26
N ASP A 228 4.02 -28.89 28.96
CA ASP A 228 5.22 -29.55 28.42
C ASP A 228 6.37 -28.56 28.23
N SER A 229 7.20 -28.46 29.27
CA SER A 229 8.44 -27.66 29.24
C SER A 229 9.52 -28.22 28.31
N LYS A 230 9.41 -29.48 27.85
CA LYS A 230 10.39 -30.14 26.97
C LYS A 230 10.06 -29.94 25.48
N PHE A 231 9.57 -28.76 25.14
CA PHE A 231 9.32 -28.39 23.75
C PHE A 231 10.62 -28.47 22.92
N TYR A 232 10.55 -29.14 21.77
CA TYR A 232 11.71 -29.50 20.94
C TYR A 232 12.51 -28.30 20.40
N LEU A 233 11.88 -27.13 20.33
CA LEU A 233 12.48 -25.94 19.74
C LEU A 233 13.44 -25.29 20.76
N THR A 234 14.73 -25.22 20.44
CA THR A 234 15.70 -24.40 21.18
C THR A 234 15.60 -22.94 20.74
N LYS A 235 16.19 -22.01 21.51
CA LYS A 235 16.19 -20.58 21.15
C LYS A 235 16.87 -20.32 19.81
N GLU A 236 17.96 -21.04 19.49
CA GLU A 236 18.69 -20.91 18.23
C GLU A 236 17.87 -21.43 17.05
N LEU A 237 17.21 -22.58 17.22
CA LEU A 237 16.36 -23.14 16.17
C LEU A 237 15.11 -22.28 15.94
N CYS A 238 14.53 -21.73 17.00
CA CYS A 238 13.44 -20.76 16.91
C CYS A 238 13.85 -19.53 16.08
N GLN A 239 15.02 -18.95 16.37
CA GLN A 239 15.51 -17.80 15.62
C GLN A 239 15.85 -18.12 14.16
N LYS A 240 16.40 -19.31 13.90
CA LYS A 240 16.65 -19.77 12.53
C LYS A 240 15.35 -19.87 11.74
N ASN A 241 14.30 -20.44 12.33
CA ASN A 241 12.98 -20.50 11.72
C ASN A 241 12.38 -19.11 11.53
N ALA A 242 12.50 -18.22 12.53
CA ALA A 242 12.05 -16.84 12.43
C ALA A 242 12.70 -16.11 11.24
N ASN A 243 14.02 -16.23 11.08
CA ASN A 243 14.76 -15.65 9.95
C ASN A 243 14.29 -16.22 8.60
N HIS A 244 14.06 -17.54 8.53
CA HIS A 244 13.55 -18.16 7.31
C HIS A 244 12.14 -17.66 6.95
N CYS A 245 11.24 -17.55 7.94
CA CYS A 245 9.92 -16.97 7.76
C CYS A 245 10.00 -15.51 7.29
N ASN A 246 10.91 -14.70 7.83
CA ASN A 246 11.12 -13.32 7.37
C ASN A 246 11.55 -13.26 5.90
N ILE A 247 12.55 -14.06 5.50
CA ILE A 247 13.04 -14.12 4.11
C ILE A 247 11.91 -14.54 3.15
N LYS A 248 11.16 -15.58 3.50
CA LYS A 248 10.07 -16.08 2.65
C LYS A 248 8.91 -15.11 2.58
N LYS A 249 8.61 -14.39 3.67
CA LYS A 249 7.61 -13.31 3.68
C LYS A 249 8.02 -12.17 2.76
N ASP A 250 9.26 -11.71 2.83
CA ASP A 250 9.75 -10.63 1.96
C ASP A 250 9.73 -11.05 0.48
N ALA A 251 10.13 -12.29 0.18
CA ALA A 251 10.07 -12.84 -1.17
C ALA A 251 8.63 -12.97 -1.70
N ALA A 252 7.69 -13.42 -0.86
CA ALA A 252 6.28 -13.52 -1.21
C ALA A 252 5.67 -12.13 -1.49
N LYS A 253 5.96 -11.14 -0.64
CA LYS A 253 5.50 -9.76 -0.85
C LYS A 253 6.03 -9.18 -2.16
N LEU A 254 7.32 -9.37 -2.46
CA LEU A 254 7.90 -8.93 -3.73
C LEU A 254 7.22 -9.61 -4.92
N ALA A 255 6.96 -10.91 -4.86
CA ALA A 255 6.26 -11.62 -5.93
C ALA A 255 4.83 -11.10 -6.15
N GLN A 256 4.10 -10.79 -5.07
CA GLN A 256 2.77 -10.17 -5.14
C GLN A 256 2.83 -8.80 -5.82
N GLU A 257 3.75 -7.92 -5.40
CA GLU A 257 3.94 -6.58 -5.98
C GLU A 257 4.30 -6.67 -7.47
N GLN A 258 5.20 -7.58 -7.85
CA GLN A 258 5.57 -7.79 -9.26
C GLN A 258 4.42 -8.37 -10.08
N SER A 259 3.59 -9.25 -9.50
CA SER A 259 2.40 -9.76 -10.17
C SER A 259 1.40 -8.64 -10.46
N SER A 260 1.08 -7.80 -9.46
CA SER A 260 0.22 -6.63 -9.67
C SER A 260 0.79 -5.67 -10.71
N HIS A 261 2.10 -5.45 -10.72
CA HIS A 261 2.78 -4.61 -11.71
C HIS A 261 2.65 -5.16 -13.14
N VAL A 262 2.76 -6.46 -13.34
CA VAL A 262 2.56 -7.12 -14.64
C VAL A 262 1.11 -6.97 -15.10
N TYR A 263 0.14 -7.25 -14.23
CA TYR A 263 -1.29 -7.11 -14.54
C TYR A 263 -1.64 -5.66 -14.93
N LEU A 264 -1.17 -4.69 -14.16
CA LEU A 264 -1.37 -3.27 -14.47
C LEU A 264 -0.72 -2.89 -15.80
N SER A 265 0.48 -3.39 -16.10
CA SER A 265 1.17 -3.10 -17.36
C SER A 265 0.41 -3.63 -18.57
N VAL A 266 -0.14 -4.85 -18.48
CA VAL A 266 -0.97 -5.44 -19.54
C VAL A 266 -2.28 -4.65 -19.70
N LEU A 267 -2.94 -4.30 -18.61
CA LEU A 267 -4.16 -3.49 -18.64
C LEU A 267 -3.93 -2.13 -19.32
N LEU A 268 -2.90 -1.39 -18.89
CA LEU A 268 -2.56 -0.09 -19.46
C LEU A 268 -2.23 -0.17 -20.95
N LYS A 269 -1.55 -1.23 -21.39
CA LYS A 269 -1.30 -1.49 -22.81
C LYS A 269 -2.61 -1.70 -23.58
N ASN A 270 -3.49 -2.57 -23.09
CA ASN A 270 -4.79 -2.86 -23.73
C ASN A 270 -5.67 -1.61 -23.80
N MET A 271 -5.69 -0.79 -22.73
CA MET A 271 -6.38 0.50 -22.71
C MET A 271 -5.80 1.47 -23.74
N THR A 272 -4.47 1.48 -23.89
CA THR A 272 -3.79 2.34 -24.86
C THR A 272 -4.14 1.96 -26.30
N GLU A 273 -4.17 0.67 -26.61
CA GLU A 273 -4.52 0.14 -27.93
C GLU A 273 -6.01 0.34 -28.27
N ALA A 274 -6.91 0.23 -27.29
CA ALA A 274 -8.35 0.36 -27.50
C ALA A 274 -8.83 1.82 -27.55
N ASN A 275 -8.37 2.66 -26.60
CA ASN A 275 -8.93 3.99 -26.34
C ASN A 275 -7.93 5.13 -26.62
N GLY A 276 -6.69 4.84 -26.97
CA GLY A 276 -5.62 5.82 -27.14
C GLY A 276 -4.96 6.21 -25.81
N MET A 277 -4.43 7.43 -25.72
CA MET A 277 -3.61 7.86 -24.59
C MET A 277 -4.31 7.73 -23.22
N VAL A 278 -3.67 7.03 -22.28
CA VAL A 278 -4.15 6.93 -20.89
C VAL A 278 -3.66 8.13 -20.09
N ILE A 279 -4.56 9.08 -19.84
CA ILE A 279 -4.28 10.30 -19.07
C ILE A 279 -4.97 10.21 -17.71
N ARG A 280 -4.25 10.53 -16.64
CA ARG A 280 -4.77 10.56 -15.26
C ARG A 280 -4.30 11.78 -14.49
N ASP A 281 -5.08 12.15 -13.49
CA ASP A 281 -4.66 13.15 -12.52
C ASP A 281 -3.71 12.50 -11.50
N ALA A 282 -2.60 13.15 -11.22
CA ALA A 282 -1.59 12.72 -10.27
C ALA A 282 -1.36 13.81 -9.23
N VAL A 283 -1.05 13.38 -8.01
CA VAL A 283 -0.71 14.27 -6.90
C VAL A 283 0.81 14.35 -6.77
N ILE A 284 1.35 15.55 -6.68
CA ILE A 284 2.78 15.78 -6.46
C ILE A 284 3.10 15.45 -5.01
N VAL A 285 3.96 14.45 -4.80
CA VAL A 285 4.31 13.96 -3.45
C VAL A 285 5.67 14.46 -2.98
N GLN A 286 6.56 14.79 -3.90
CA GLN A 286 7.87 15.36 -3.59
C GLN A 286 8.32 16.29 -4.72
N VAL A 287 9.01 17.38 -4.39
CA VAL A 287 9.59 18.30 -5.37
C VAL A 287 11.09 18.45 -5.11
N LEU A 288 11.87 18.36 -6.18
CA LEU A 288 13.32 18.56 -6.21
C LEU A 288 13.65 19.73 -7.14
N ASP A 289 14.92 20.10 -7.22
CA ASP A 289 15.43 21.16 -8.08
C ASP A 289 15.29 20.85 -9.58
N ALA A 290 15.45 19.59 -9.98
CA ALA A 290 15.37 19.12 -11.36
C ALA A 290 14.41 17.93 -11.59
N ALA A 291 13.55 17.62 -10.63
CA ALA A 291 12.57 16.55 -10.76
C ALA A 291 11.42 16.73 -9.76
N PHE A 292 10.34 15.98 -9.94
CA PHE A 292 9.28 15.87 -8.95
C PHE A 292 8.69 14.46 -8.98
N ASP A 293 8.29 13.96 -7.82
CA ASP A 293 7.64 12.66 -7.69
C ASP A 293 6.14 12.86 -7.70
N VAL A 294 5.44 12.01 -8.45
CA VAL A 294 3.99 12.00 -8.55
C VAL A 294 3.43 10.65 -8.12
N LEU A 295 2.26 10.68 -7.50
CA LEU A 295 1.44 9.53 -7.19
C LEU A 295 0.17 9.59 -8.05
N VAL A 296 -0.12 8.51 -8.78
CA VAL A 296 -1.42 8.30 -9.45
C VAL A 296 -2.26 7.41 -8.54
N PRO A 297 -3.22 7.96 -7.77
CA PRO A 297 -3.89 7.19 -6.71
C PRO A 297 -4.72 6.02 -7.24
N GLU A 298 -5.33 6.16 -8.43
CA GLU A 298 -6.12 5.12 -9.09
C GLU A 298 -5.33 3.83 -9.34
N TYR A 299 -4.03 3.96 -9.63
CA TYR A 299 -3.16 2.85 -9.98
C TYR A 299 -2.08 2.57 -8.94
N GLY A 300 -2.07 3.30 -7.81
CA GLY A 300 -1.03 3.19 -6.79
C GLY A 300 0.39 3.41 -7.35
N LEU A 301 0.53 4.14 -8.46
CA LEU A 301 1.81 4.34 -9.14
C LEU A 301 2.52 5.56 -8.58
N GLU A 302 3.69 5.36 -7.98
CA GLU A 302 4.62 6.41 -7.60
C GLU A 302 5.81 6.42 -8.58
N LYS A 303 6.03 7.54 -9.28
CA LYS A 303 7.18 7.71 -10.17
C LYS A 303 7.76 9.12 -10.11
N ARG A 304 9.05 9.19 -10.36
CA ARG A 304 9.78 10.44 -10.57
C ARG A 304 9.64 10.90 -12.02
N ILE A 305 9.31 12.18 -12.20
CA ILE A 305 9.33 12.86 -13.49
C ILE A 305 10.54 13.80 -13.46
N HIS A 306 11.49 13.56 -14.37
CA HIS A 306 12.62 14.44 -14.58
C HIS A 306 12.26 15.52 -15.60
N ILE A 307 12.71 16.75 -15.35
CA ILE A 307 12.37 17.90 -16.19
C ILE A 307 12.98 17.84 -17.59
N ASP A 308 14.07 17.09 -17.77
CA ASP A 308 14.77 16.89 -19.05
C ASP A 308 13.93 16.09 -20.06
N GLN A 309 12.97 15.30 -19.57
CA GLN A 309 12.00 14.57 -20.38
C GLN A 309 10.81 15.43 -20.80
N LEU A 310 10.72 16.67 -20.30
CA LEU A 310 9.59 17.57 -20.54
C LEU A 310 9.94 18.63 -21.60
N PRO A 311 9.01 18.99 -22.51
CA PRO A 311 9.22 20.06 -23.49
C PRO A 311 9.16 21.45 -22.83
N LEU A 312 10.25 21.83 -22.18
CA LEU A 312 10.38 23.08 -21.42
C LEU A 312 11.34 24.06 -22.12
N GLU A 313 11.01 25.35 -22.09
CA GLU A 313 11.92 26.44 -22.48
C GLU A 313 12.95 26.68 -21.38
N ARG A 314 12.50 26.68 -20.11
CA ARG A 314 13.34 26.80 -18.91
C ARG A 314 12.60 26.28 -17.68
N HIS A 315 13.33 26.11 -16.58
CA HIS A 315 12.78 25.86 -15.24
C HIS A 315 13.49 26.75 -14.22
N THR A 316 12.81 27.07 -13.11
CA THR A 316 13.43 27.77 -11.98
C THR A 316 12.99 27.12 -10.67
N TRP A 317 13.96 26.87 -9.78
CA TRP A 317 13.73 26.32 -8.44
C TRP A 317 13.74 27.44 -7.39
N ASN A 318 12.71 27.47 -6.54
CA ASN A 318 12.69 28.33 -5.35
C ASN A 318 12.91 27.47 -4.09
N SER A 319 14.09 27.61 -3.48
CA SER A 319 14.46 26.85 -2.28
C SER A 319 13.70 27.27 -1.02
N ASN A 320 13.16 28.50 -0.96
CA ASN A 320 12.43 28.99 0.21
C ASN A 320 11.01 28.44 0.26
N THR A 321 10.35 28.36 -0.91
CA THR A 321 8.96 27.89 -1.04
C THR A 321 8.85 26.44 -1.50
N GLU A 322 9.99 25.75 -1.67
CA GLU A 322 10.10 24.40 -2.24
C GLU A 322 9.25 24.22 -3.51
N THR A 323 9.26 25.25 -4.37
CA THR A 323 8.41 25.31 -5.57
C THR A 323 9.26 25.26 -6.82
N LEU A 324 8.92 24.34 -7.73
CA LEU A 324 9.52 24.24 -9.05
C LEU A 324 8.61 24.92 -10.08
N ARG A 325 9.13 25.89 -10.81
CA ARG A 325 8.41 26.61 -11.87
C ARG A 325 8.86 26.11 -13.23
N LEU A 326 7.91 25.61 -14.02
CA LEU A 326 8.13 25.06 -15.35
C LEU A 326 7.58 26.01 -16.42
N TYR A 327 8.41 26.40 -17.38
CA TYR A 327 8.02 27.26 -18.50
C TYR A 327 7.95 26.41 -19.76
N TRP A 328 6.74 26.16 -20.26
CA TRP A 328 6.49 25.20 -21.33
C TRP A 328 6.69 25.79 -22.73
N THR A 329 7.16 24.96 -23.66
CA THR A 329 7.13 25.30 -25.10
C THR A 329 5.69 25.26 -25.63
N LYS A 330 5.46 25.76 -26.85
CA LYS A 330 4.18 25.65 -27.58
C LYS A 330 3.96 24.27 -28.24
N GLU A 331 5.02 23.48 -28.33
CA GLU A 331 4.99 22.18 -28.99
C GLU A 331 4.20 21.19 -28.12
N ALA A 332 3.32 20.42 -28.76
CA ALA A 332 2.76 19.27 -28.09
C ALA A 332 3.82 18.20 -27.91
N PHE A 333 3.53 17.35 -26.94
CA PHE A 333 4.33 16.17 -26.71
C PHE A 333 4.31 15.26 -27.95
N LYS A 334 5.48 14.94 -28.49
CA LYS A 334 5.63 13.78 -29.38
C LYS A 334 5.75 12.56 -28.49
N ALA A 335 4.67 11.78 -28.40
CA ALA A 335 4.75 10.43 -27.87
C ALA A 335 5.94 9.72 -28.54
N PRO A 336 6.79 8.98 -27.80
CA PRO A 336 7.85 8.22 -28.43
C PRO A 336 7.17 7.24 -29.39
N LEU A 337 7.22 7.56 -30.68
CA LEU A 337 6.81 6.67 -31.74
C LEU A 337 7.81 5.53 -31.70
N SER A 338 7.35 4.35 -31.28
CA SER A 338 7.98 3.04 -31.53
C SER A 338 9.50 2.93 -31.29
N GLU A 339 9.88 2.16 -30.27
CA GLU A 339 11.08 1.31 -30.24
C GLU A 339 12.33 1.86 -30.97
N GLU A 340 13.02 2.87 -30.44
CA GLU A 340 14.46 3.12 -30.72
C GLU A 340 15.03 4.33 -29.95
N GLU A 341 14.89 4.36 -28.63
CA GLU A 341 15.82 5.16 -27.80
C GLU A 341 16.31 4.32 -26.63
N ASN A 342 17.42 3.61 -26.87
CA ASN A 342 18.29 3.09 -25.82
C ASN A 342 18.86 4.29 -25.05
N VAL A 343 18.18 4.72 -24.00
CA VAL A 343 18.76 5.58 -22.98
C VAL A 343 19.21 4.67 -21.84
N ASP A 344 20.52 4.66 -21.65
CA ASP A 344 21.29 3.90 -20.67
C ASP A 344 20.96 4.39 -19.25
N ASP A 345 19.83 3.94 -18.70
CA ASP A 345 19.38 4.34 -17.36
C ASP A 345 19.96 3.43 -16.28
N SER A 346 21.29 3.47 -16.17
CA SER A 346 22.07 2.76 -15.15
C SER A 346 22.01 3.39 -13.75
N ASN A 347 21.11 4.34 -13.51
CA ASN A 347 21.02 5.06 -12.23
C ASN A 347 19.83 4.68 -11.34
N ASP A 348 18.84 3.93 -11.82
CA ASP A 348 17.70 3.50 -11.00
C ASP A 348 18.01 2.29 -10.08
N GLU A 349 19.14 1.60 -10.29
CA GLU A 349 19.57 0.51 -9.39
C GLU A 349 19.97 0.98 -7.98
N LYS A 350 20.23 2.28 -7.77
CA LYS A 350 20.69 2.79 -6.47
C LYS A 350 19.59 3.03 -5.43
N ASN A 351 18.33 2.92 -5.80
CA ASN A 351 17.22 2.93 -4.83
C ASN A 351 16.73 1.54 -4.42
N ASN A 352 17.41 0.46 -4.86
CA ASN A 352 17.07 -0.91 -4.49
C ASN A 352 18.17 -1.58 -3.65
N HIS A 353 18.54 -0.99 -2.51
CA HIS A 353 19.44 -1.63 -1.55
C HIS A 353 18.72 -2.66 -0.70
N LEU A 354 18.53 -3.89 -1.21
CA LEU A 354 18.76 -5.14 -0.46
C LEU A 354 18.65 -6.40 -1.36
N SER A 355 19.69 -6.73 -2.12
CA SER A 355 19.76 -8.07 -2.73
C SER A 355 21.20 -8.51 -3.02
N SER A 356 21.78 -9.21 -2.05
CA SER A 356 22.83 -10.18 -2.35
C SER A 356 22.71 -11.35 -1.37
N LEU A 357 22.09 -12.44 -1.82
CA LEU A 357 22.20 -13.75 -1.18
C LEU A 357 22.63 -14.78 -2.23
N PRO A 358 23.44 -15.79 -1.87
CA PRO A 358 24.10 -16.67 -2.82
C PRO A 358 23.18 -17.82 -3.25
N HIS A 359 23.29 -18.22 -4.52
CA HIS A 359 22.70 -19.46 -5.05
C HIS A 359 23.32 -20.71 -4.41
N PRO A 360 22.51 -21.72 -4.08
CA PRO A 360 22.94 -23.11 -4.04
C PRO A 360 22.43 -23.90 -5.25
N HIS A 361 23.36 -24.64 -5.82
CA HIS A 361 23.30 -25.63 -6.89
C HIS A 361 22.08 -26.55 -6.95
N ASP A 362 21.65 -26.78 -8.19
CA ASP A 362 21.19 -28.01 -8.86
C ASP A 362 20.72 -29.18 -7.99
N HIS A 363 19.45 -29.57 -8.16
CA HIS A 363 19.01 -30.98 -8.24
C HIS A 363 17.59 -31.10 -8.85
N GLU A 364 17.57 -31.64 -10.07
CA GLU A 364 16.71 -32.70 -10.65
C GLU A 364 15.19 -32.75 -10.37
N ASP A 365 14.45 -32.54 -11.47
CA ASP A 365 13.28 -33.28 -11.98
C ASP A 365 12.35 -34.02 -11.01
N MET A 366 11.10 -33.54 -10.92
CA MET A 366 9.93 -34.38 -10.62
C MET A 366 8.71 -33.85 -11.40
N ASP A 367 8.35 -34.58 -12.46
CA ASP A 367 7.06 -34.51 -13.15
C ASP A 367 5.90 -34.91 -12.22
N HIS A 368 4.77 -34.21 -12.30
CA HIS A 368 3.42 -34.78 -12.18
C HIS A 368 2.33 -33.78 -12.62
N PRO A 369 1.12 -34.26 -12.98
CA PRO A 369 0.42 -33.84 -14.18
C PRO A 369 -0.75 -32.87 -13.94
N ASP A 370 -1.18 -32.28 -15.04
CA ASP A 370 -2.35 -31.42 -15.19
C ASP A 370 -3.69 -32.08 -14.84
N VAL A 371 -4.66 -31.18 -14.63
CA VAL A 371 -6.13 -31.30 -14.66
C VAL A 371 -6.81 -31.44 -13.30
N ALA A 372 -7.32 -30.29 -12.82
CA ALA A 372 -8.72 -30.16 -12.43
C ALA A 372 -9.15 -28.67 -12.44
N THR A 373 -9.91 -28.31 -13.46
CA THR A 373 -10.77 -27.13 -13.51
C THR A 373 -11.85 -27.21 -12.43
N ASN A 374 -12.11 -26.11 -11.72
CA ASN A 374 -13.44 -25.52 -11.46
C ASN A 374 -13.41 -24.55 -10.26
N ALA A 375 -13.91 -23.33 -10.51
CA ALA A 375 -14.58 -22.40 -9.59
C ALA A 375 -13.91 -22.12 -8.22
N TYR A 376 -12.99 -21.15 -8.21
CA TYR A 376 -12.50 -20.50 -6.98
C TYR A 376 -12.28 -19.01 -7.22
N ASP A 377 -13.37 -18.24 -7.34
CA ASP A 377 -13.28 -16.78 -7.54
C ASP A 377 -13.46 -15.94 -6.27
N ASP A 378 -13.67 -16.55 -5.10
CA ASP A 378 -13.93 -15.78 -3.87
C ASP A 378 -13.06 -16.14 -2.65
N GLU A 379 -12.03 -16.97 -2.84
CA GLU A 379 -11.10 -17.31 -1.76
C GLU A 379 -9.97 -16.28 -1.58
N ARG A 380 -9.78 -15.34 -2.52
CA ARG A 380 -8.69 -14.35 -2.44
C ARG A 380 -8.85 -13.35 -1.30
N GLY A 381 -10.08 -13.04 -0.87
CA GLY A 381 -10.33 -12.11 0.22
C GLY A 381 -9.91 -12.62 1.61
N LEU A 382 -9.97 -13.94 1.86
CA LEU A 382 -9.75 -14.51 3.20
C LEU A 382 -8.29 -14.87 3.50
N PHE A 383 -7.40 -14.82 2.49
CA PHE A 383 -6.07 -15.43 2.58
C PHE A 383 -4.90 -14.48 2.35
N ASP A 384 -5.14 -13.19 2.13
CA ASP A 384 -4.05 -12.20 2.12
C ASP A 384 -3.58 -11.86 3.54
N ASP A 385 -2.31 -11.48 3.65
CA ASP A 385 -1.56 -11.44 4.90
C ASP A 385 -1.89 -10.21 5.77
N GLU A 386 -3.14 -10.16 6.30
CA GLU A 386 -3.79 -9.00 6.95
C GLU A 386 -3.20 -8.51 8.28
N SER A 387 -1.95 -8.82 8.58
CA SER A 387 -1.36 -8.56 9.90
C SER A 387 -0.02 -7.90 9.83
N ASP A 388 0.37 -7.42 8.65
CA ASP A 388 1.49 -6.50 8.57
C ASP A 388 1.09 -5.04 8.46
N TYR A 389 0.07 -4.67 7.70
CA TYR A 389 -0.38 -3.28 7.52
C TYR A 389 -1.70 -3.34 6.73
N GLU A 390 -2.87 -3.17 7.36
CA GLU A 390 -4.16 -3.13 6.64
C GLU A 390 -5.09 -1.99 7.11
N ASP A 391 -5.10 -1.01 6.22
CA ASP A 391 -6.07 -0.06 5.67
C ASP A 391 -7.25 0.51 6.50
N GLU A 392 -7.41 1.83 6.37
CA GLU A 392 -8.64 2.58 6.59
C GLU A 392 -8.85 3.45 5.35
N ASP A 393 -10.12 3.80 5.13
CA ASP A 393 -10.73 4.37 3.93
C ASP A 393 -9.84 5.28 3.07
N VAL A 394 -9.91 4.99 1.78
CA VAL A 394 -9.86 5.96 0.70
C VAL A 394 -11.30 6.39 0.50
N ASP A 395 -11.66 7.62 0.87
CA ASP A 395 -12.96 8.17 0.49
C ASP A 395 -13.13 8.09 -1.04
N ASP A 396 -14.37 7.83 -1.50
CA ASP A 396 -14.78 7.75 -2.90
C ASP A 396 -14.04 8.78 -3.78
N PHE A 397 -13.43 8.30 -4.87
CA PHE A 397 -12.92 9.16 -5.94
C PHE A 397 -14.08 9.69 -6.79
N GLU A 398 -15.01 10.45 -6.20
CA GLU A 398 -15.92 11.29 -6.98
C GLU A 398 -15.23 12.61 -7.32
N ILE A 399 -14.79 12.75 -8.57
CA ILE A 399 -14.35 14.04 -9.14
C ILE A 399 -15.59 14.96 -9.23
N VAL A 400 -16.00 15.54 -8.11
CA VAL A 400 -16.84 16.73 -8.11
C VAL A 400 -15.90 17.91 -8.07
N GLY A 401 -15.77 18.59 -9.21
CA GLY A 401 -15.01 19.83 -9.36
C GLY A 401 -15.48 20.89 -8.37
N THR A 402 -14.92 20.86 -7.16
CA THR A 402 -15.25 21.77 -6.08
C THR A 402 -14.04 22.65 -5.85
N LYS A 403 -14.21 23.94 -6.12
CA LYS A 403 -13.21 24.96 -5.82
C LYS A 403 -12.93 24.93 -4.32
N CYS A 404 -11.73 24.50 -3.95
CA CYS A 404 -11.21 24.68 -2.60
C CYS A 404 -11.02 26.18 -2.35
N ASN A 405 -12.02 26.81 -1.73
CA ASN A 405 -11.88 28.10 -1.06
C ASN A 405 -11.31 27.84 0.34
N GLY A 406 -10.00 27.62 0.41
CA GLY A 406 -9.21 27.61 1.64
C GLY A 406 -8.11 28.64 1.50
N ALA A 407 -8.14 29.67 2.34
CA ALA A 407 -7.32 30.87 2.22
C ALA A 407 -5.82 30.60 2.44
N HIS A 408 -5.09 30.34 1.37
CA HIS A 408 -3.71 30.81 1.24
C HIS A 408 -3.75 32.14 0.51
N ALA A 409 -3.79 33.22 1.28
CA ALA A 409 -3.67 34.57 0.75
C ALA A 409 -2.36 34.66 -0.04
N ILE A 410 -2.51 34.97 -1.32
CA ILE A 410 -1.43 35.35 -2.21
C ILE A 410 -0.93 36.70 -1.68
N GLU A 411 0.18 36.69 -0.93
CA GLU A 411 0.97 37.91 -0.81
C GLU A 411 1.62 38.16 -2.17
N GLU A 412 1.11 39.16 -2.87
CA GLU A 412 1.77 39.74 -4.05
C GLU A 412 3.09 40.37 -3.58
N ASP A 413 4.18 39.65 -3.75
CA ASP A 413 5.52 40.20 -3.61
C ASP A 413 5.79 41.09 -4.83
N GLN A 414 5.43 42.37 -4.70
CA GLN A 414 5.76 43.40 -5.67
C GLN A 414 7.20 43.87 -5.46
N SER A 415 8.17 43.26 -6.13
CA SER A 415 9.39 43.96 -6.56
C SER A 415 10.23 43.13 -7.53
N GLU A 416 10.62 43.82 -8.62
CA GLU A 416 11.68 43.48 -9.57
C GLU A 416 11.33 42.45 -10.65
N ASP A 417 10.65 42.91 -11.72
CA ASP A 417 11.28 42.98 -13.06
C ASP A 417 10.32 43.62 -14.07
N SER A 418 10.34 44.96 -14.15
CA SER A 418 9.77 45.66 -15.29
C SER A 418 10.79 45.66 -16.42
N ASN A 419 10.66 44.74 -17.39
CA ASN A 419 10.79 45.00 -18.83
C ASN A 419 10.76 43.68 -19.65
N GLY A 420 9.58 43.32 -20.18
CA GLY A 420 9.45 42.34 -21.29
C GLY A 420 8.41 41.21 -21.14
N GLU A 421 7.66 41.13 -20.05
CA GLU A 421 7.12 39.85 -19.54
C GLU A 421 5.64 39.48 -19.83
N ASP A 422 4.93 40.09 -20.78
CA ASP A 422 3.49 39.80 -20.92
C ASP A 422 3.14 38.48 -21.64
N ASP A 423 4.03 37.94 -22.49
CA ASP A 423 3.82 36.64 -23.18
C ASP A 423 4.49 35.45 -22.45
N GLU A 424 5.52 35.68 -21.64
CA GLU A 424 6.25 34.62 -20.92
C GLU A 424 5.54 34.12 -19.66
N ALA A 425 4.73 34.97 -19.02
CA ALA A 425 3.95 34.59 -17.83
C ALA A 425 2.79 33.63 -18.13
N GLN A 426 2.39 33.46 -19.41
CA GLN A 426 1.19 32.71 -19.78
C GLN A 426 1.37 31.18 -19.79
N ARG A 427 2.60 30.66 -19.89
CA ARG A 427 2.90 29.20 -20.01
C ARG A 427 3.66 28.64 -18.81
N LEU A 428 3.32 29.13 -17.63
CA LEU A 428 3.96 28.78 -16.37
C LEU A 428 3.13 27.75 -15.59
N THR A 429 3.71 26.59 -15.29
CA THR A 429 3.17 25.68 -14.28
C THR A 429 4.00 25.72 -13.01
N ARG A 430 3.32 25.84 -11.87
CA ARG A 430 3.95 25.78 -10.54
C ARG A 430 3.75 24.37 -9.98
N ILE A 431 4.86 23.69 -9.71
CA ILE A 431 4.90 22.37 -9.10
C ILE A 431 5.20 22.56 -7.62
N GLN A 432 4.26 22.12 -6.79
CA GLN A 432 4.31 22.17 -5.35
C GLN A 432 3.70 20.88 -4.80
N ILE A 433 4.13 20.46 -3.62
CA ILE A 433 3.60 19.29 -2.92
C ILE A 433 2.09 19.45 -2.70
N PHE A 434 1.37 18.33 -2.84
CA PHE A 434 -0.09 18.24 -2.90
C PHE A 434 -0.75 18.96 -4.08
N GLY A 435 0.03 19.59 -4.96
CA GLY A 435 -0.45 20.08 -6.24
C GLY A 435 -0.86 18.92 -7.15
N HIS A 436 -1.79 19.19 -8.07
CA HIS A 436 -2.25 18.22 -9.05
C HIS A 436 -1.63 18.50 -10.41
N ILE A 437 -1.31 17.43 -11.13
CA ILE A 437 -0.83 17.50 -12.51
C ILE A 437 -1.40 16.34 -13.32
N LYS A 438 -1.75 16.61 -14.57
CA LYS A 438 -2.16 15.55 -15.52
C LYS A 438 -0.92 14.83 -16.03
N VAL A 439 -0.94 13.50 -15.93
CA VAL A 439 0.13 12.63 -16.42
C VAL A 439 -0.39 11.69 -17.49
N LEU A 440 0.43 11.52 -18.53
CA LEU A 440 0.30 10.45 -19.51
C LEU A 440 0.98 9.20 -18.96
N ILE A 441 0.29 8.08 -19.04
CA ILE A 441 0.76 6.77 -18.60
C ILE A 441 1.00 5.91 -19.82
N THR A 442 2.21 5.35 -19.94
CA THR A 442 2.55 4.40 -21.00
C THR A 442 3.13 3.13 -20.38
N ALA A 443 2.77 1.99 -20.94
CA ALA A 443 3.27 0.69 -20.50
C ALA A 443 3.98 -0.01 -21.67
N ASN A 444 5.22 -0.42 -21.44
CA ASN A 444 6.00 -1.26 -22.35
C ASN A 444 6.07 -2.69 -21.80
N THR A 445 5.40 -3.61 -22.49
CA THR A 445 5.36 -5.03 -22.14
C THR A 445 6.36 -5.89 -22.92
N THR A 446 7.20 -5.31 -23.80
CA THR A 446 8.20 -6.07 -24.58
C THR A 446 9.49 -6.33 -23.79
N VAL A 447 9.70 -5.56 -22.72
CA VAL A 447 10.82 -5.71 -21.78
C VAL A 447 10.40 -6.48 -20.53
N SER A 448 11.36 -7.15 -19.87
CA SER A 448 11.13 -7.91 -18.64
C SER A 448 12.05 -7.39 -17.51
N PRO A 449 11.50 -6.94 -16.38
CA PRO A 449 10.06 -6.77 -16.12
C PRO A 449 9.43 -5.66 -16.99
N PRO A 450 8.10 -5.69 -17.23
CA PRO A 450 7.40 -4.63 -17.94
C PRO A 450 7.68 -3.25 -17.34
N MET A 451 7.71 -2.21 -18.17
CA MET A 451 8.01 -0.85 -17.70
C MET A 451 6.80 0.06 -17.85
N ILE A 452 6.40 0.72 -16.75
CA ILE A 452 5.40 1.79 -16.77
C ILE A 452 6.13 3.13 -16.65
N LYS A 453 5.91 4.04 -17.59
CA LYS A 453 6.43 5.41 -17.59
C LYS A 453 5.30 6.41 -17.35
N LEU A 454 5.58 7.43 -16.55
CA LEU A 454 4.71 8.57 -16.30
C LEU A 454 5.36 9.82 -16.86
N MET A 455 4.57 10.64 -17.56
CA MET A 455 5.05 11.90 -18.13
C MET A 455 4.04 13.01 -17.87
N ALA A 456 4.51 14.19 -17.48
CA ALA A 456 3.61 15.33 -17.27
C ALA A 456 3.14 15.91 -18.61
N ILE A 457 1.83 16.16 -18.71
CA ILE A 457 1.23 16.72 -19.92
C ILE A 457 1.48 18.22 -19.98
N ASN A 458 1.93 18.72 -21.12
CA ASN A 458 2.01 20.15 -21.40
C ASN A 458 0.59 20.73 -21.54
N PRO A 459 0.10 21.54 -20.59
CA PRO A 459 -1.26 22.08 -20.65
C PRO A 459 -1.41 23.22 -21.66
N TYR A 460 -0.29 23.71 -22.23
CA TYR A 460 -0.23 24.85 -23.15
C TYR A 460 0.07 24.44 -24.61
N ALA A 461 0.08 23.15 -24.90
CA ALA A 461 0.26 22.63 -26.25
C ALA A 461 -0.91 23.05 -27.16
N ASP A 462 -0.63 23.38 -28.42
CA ASP A 462 -1.68 23.74 -29.39
C ASP A 462 -2.67 22.58 -29.59
N ALA A 463 -3.97 22.86 -29.46
CA ALA A 463 -5.05 21.85 -29.48
C ALA A 463 -5.12 21.01 -30.78
N ASN A 464 -4.45 21.45 -31.85
CA ASN A 464 -4.36 20.70 -33.11
C ASN A 464 -3.34 19.54 -33.08
N GLU A 465 -2.42 19.50 -32.11
CA GLU A 465 -1.43 18.42 -31.98
C GLU A 465 -1.81 17.41 -30.88
N VAL A 466 -2.66 17.78 -29.91
CA VAL A 466 -3.04 16.93 -28.76
C VAL A 466 -4.16 15.91 -29.11
N ASN A 467 -4.80 16.04 -30.27
CA ASN A 467 -6.00 15.26 -30.65
C ASN A 467 -5.91 14.58 -32.02
N ARG A 468 -4.97 13.65 -32.23
CA ARG A 468 -5.12 12.63 -33.28
C ARG A 468 -4.66 11.26 -32.79
N PRO A 469 -5.55 10.28 -32.57
CA PRO A 469 -5.13 8.90 -32.71
C PRO A 469 -4.65 8.75 -34.15
N ASN A 470 -3.43 8.24 -34.34
CA ASN A 470 -2.99 7.85 -35.67
C ASN A 470 -3.96 6.80 -36.19
N ALA A 471 -4.89 7.24 -37.05
CA ALA A 471 -5.64 6.34 -37.91
C ALA A 471 -4.60 5.54 -38.69
N VAL A 472 -4.60 4.24 -38.47
CA VAL A 472 -3.88 3.24 -39.27
C VAL A 472 -4.12 3.58 -40.73
N GLN A 473 -3.10 4.09 -41.42
CA GLN A 473 -3.11 4.21 -42.87
C GLN A 473 -2.88 2.82 -43.45
N SER A 474 -4.01 2.22 -43.87
CA SER A 474 -4.23 1.25 -44.95
C SER A 474 -3.17 0.21 -45.27
#